data_AF-A0A937LL77-F1
#
_entry.id   AF-A0A937LL77-F1
#
_cell.length_a   1.000
_cell.length_b   1.000
_cell.length_c   1.000
_cell.angle_alpha   90.00
_cell.angle_beta   90.00
_cell.angle_gamma   90.00
#
_symmetry.space_group_name_H-M   'P 1'
#
loop_
_entity.id
_entity.type
_entity.pdbx_description
1 polymer ?
#
loop_
_entity_poly.entity_id
_entity_poly.type
_entity_poly.pdbx_seq_one_letter_code
_entity_poly.pdbx_strand_id
1 'polypeptide(L)' 'MKAEGLPESQQNVFGEPIALCCSDPVTGFYRDGHCNTGPND' A
#
# COMPACT_ATOMS: atom_id res chain seq x y z
N MET A 1 0.62 14.96 10.79
CA MET A 1 1.66 15.01 9.74
C MET A 1 1.19 14.10 8.60
N LYS A 2 0.44 14.64 7.64
CA LYS A 2 0.17 13.92 6.39
C LYS A 2 1.02 14.62 5.34
N ALA A 3 1.96 13.88 4.75
CA ALA A 3 2.83 14.40 3.71
C ALA A 3 2.01 14.43 2.42
N GLU A 4 1.69 15.65 1.98
CA GLU A 4 1.15 15.95 0.66
C GLU A 4 2.16 15.49 -0.40
N GLY A 5 1.79 14.56 -1.29
CA GLY A 5 2.58 14.26 -2.50
C GLY A 5 2.94 12.80 -2.81
N LEU A 6 2.41 11.79 -2.09
CA LEU A 6 2.41 10.42 -2.64
C LEU A 6 1.22 10.28 -3.62
N PRO A 7 1.37 9.60 -4.78
CA PRO A 7 0.20 9.19 -5.57
C PRO A 7 -0.83 8.60 -4.62
N GLU A 8 -2.06 9.11 -4.73
CA GLU A 8 -3.20 8.83 -3.86
C GLU A 8 -3.13 7.36 -3.42
N SER A 9 -2.87 7.13 -2.13
CA SER A 9 -2.63 5.80 -1.57
C SER A 9 -3.63 4.82 -2.17
N GLN A 10 -3.16 3.73 -2.81
CA GLN A 10 -4.05 2.77 -3.45
C GLN A 10 -5.19 2.42 -2.51
N GLN A 11 -6.40 2.39 -3.06
CA GLN A 11 -7.60 2.18 -2.26
C GLN A 11 -7.92 0.69 -2.15
N ASN A 12 -8.43 0.30 -0.98
CA ASN A 12 -9.06 -0.98 -0.77
C ASN A 12 -10.43 -1.01 -1.47
N VAL A 13 -11.11 -2.14 -1.41
CA VAL A 13 -12.42 -2.35 -2.06
C VAL A 13 -13.56 -1.46 -1.53
N PHE A 14 -13.35 -0.75 -0.42
CA PHE A 14 -14.29 0.21 0.16
C PHE A 14 -14.02 1.66 -0.27
N GLY A 15 -13.00 1.91 -1.08
CA GLY A 15 -12.58 3.25 -1.48
C GLY A 15 -11.75 3.98 -0.41
N GLU A 16 -11.30 3.26 0.63
CA GLU A 16 -10.43 3.80 1.68
C GLU A 16 -8.97 3.43 1.40
N PRO A 17 -7.97 4.10 2.00
CA PRO A 17 -6.56 3.72 1.84
C PRO A 17 -6.30 2.25 2.19
N ILE A 18 -5.47 1.55 1.40
CA ILE A 18 -4.98 0.21 1.73
C ILE A 18 -4.25 0.25 3.07
N ALA A 19 -4.67 -0.62 3.97
CA ALA A 19 -4.02 -0.80 5.27
C ALA A 19 -2.79 -1.70 5.16
N LEU A 20 -1.93 -1.65 6.19
CA LEU A 20 -0.84 -2.61 6.35
C LEU A 20 -1.41 -4.04 6.40
N CYS A 21 -0.87 -4.92 5.57
CA CYS A 21 -1.24 -6.33 5.53
C CYS A 21 -0.38 -7.17 6.49
N CYS A 22 0.95 -7.06 6.42
CA CYS A 22 1.87 -7.77 7.32
C CYS A 22 3.26 -7.12 7.33
N SER A 23 3.86 -7.01 8.52
CA SER A 23 5.22 -6.47 8.72
C SER A 23 6.25 -7.48 9.20
N ASP A 24 5.84 -8.68 9.61
CA ASP A 24 6.75 -9.73 10.08
C ASP A 24 6.22 -11.13 9.69
N PRO A 25 6.68 -11.71 8.57
CA PRO A 25 7.60 -11.12 7.60
C PRO A 25 6.95 -9.99 6.79
N VAL A 26 7.75 -9.04 6.30
CA VAL A 26 7.25 -7.95 5.44
C VAL A 26 6.68 -8.52 4.13
N THR A 27 5.40 -8.24 3.88
CA THR A 27 4.67 -8.68 2.68
C THR A 27 4.65 -7.62 1.57
N GLY A 28 3.91 -7.89 0.49
CA GLY A 28 3.74 -7.02 -0.68
C GLY A 28 4.80 -7.28 -1.76
N PHE A 29 4.44 -7.10 -3.04
CA PHE A 29 5.39 -7.24 -4.16
C PHE A 29 6.56 -6.27 -4.01
N TYR A 30 6.24 -5.01 -3.68
CA TYR A 30 7.21 -3.96 -3.41
C TYR A 30 7.87 -4.06 -2.02
N ARG A 31 7.52 -5.08 -1.22
CA ARG A 31 8.02 -5.33 0.14
C ARG A 31 7.84 -4.12 1.06
N ASP A 32 6.69 -3.47 0.97
CA ASP A 32 6.27 -2.33 1.79
C ASP A 32 5.25 -2.70 2.88
N GLY A 33 4.92 -3.99 3.00
CA GLY A 33 3.95 -4.52 3.95
C GLY A 33 2.49 -4.33 3.54
N HIS A 34 2.22 -3.75 2.37
CA HIS A 34 0.88 -3.47 1.86
C HIS A 34 0.61 -4.32 0.62
N CYS A 35 -0.66 -4.52 0.29
CA CYS A 35 -1.08 -5.24 -0.92
C CYS A 35 -1.13 -4.29 -2.14
N ASN A 36 -0.12 -3.44 -2.29
CA ASN A 36 -0.04 -2.52 -3.42
C ASN A 36 0.39 -3.27 -4.68
N THR A 37 -0.17 -2.89 -5.82
CA THR A 37 0.21 -3.40 -7.15
C THR A 37 0.70 -2.27 -8.06
N GLY A 38 1.28 -2.59 -9.22
CA GLY A 38 1.72 -1.58 -10.19
C GLY A 38 2.26 -2.22 -11.47
N PRO A 39 2.77 -1.43 -12.43
CA PRO A 39 3.13 -1.95 -13.76
C PRO A 39 4.20 -3.05 -13.79
N ASN A 40 4.97 -3.20 -12.72
CA ASN A 40 6.07 -4.15 -12.61
C ASN A 40 5.77 -5.32 -11.65
N ASP A 41 4.59 -5.33 -11.02
CA ASP A 41 4.09 -6.44 -10.19
C ASP A 41 3.48 -7.54 -11.05
#